data_AF-A0A3G4VWU6-F1
#
_entry.id   AF-A0A3G4VWU6-F1
#
_cell.length_a   1.000
_cell.length_b   1.000
_cell.length_c   1.000
_cell.angle_alpha   90.00
_cell.angle_beta   90.00
_cell.angle_gamma   90.00
#
_symmetry.space_group_name_H-M   'P 1'
#
loop_
_entity.id
_entity.type
_entity.pdbx_description
1 polymer ?
#
loop_
_entity_poly.entity_id
_entity_poly.type
_entity_poly.pdbx_seq_one_letter_code
_entity_poly.pdbx_strand_id
1 'polypeptide(L)'
;MSGRAEPGYRGGVDPHPKAPPTIPLATLPLATLPPPRADARYERPAQPPTGHSTSTTERGSFCLALCTCGWRGPARRSRDLARKDATLHTAG
;
A
#
# COMPACT_ATOMS: atom_id res chain seq x y z
N MET A 1 19.61 -36.08 63.59
CA MET A 1 18.98 -34.78 63.86
C MET A 1 19.38 -33.79 62.77
N SER A 2 18.57 -33.65 61.73
CA SER A 2 18.55 -32.48 60.82
C SER A 2 17.29 -32.58 59.97
N GLY A 3 16.26 -31.83 60.35
CA GLY A 3 15.01 -31.71 59.60
C GLY A 3 15.21 -30.79 58.40
N ARG A 4 14.82 -31.24 57.21
CA ARG A 4 14.63 -30.35 56.07
C ARG A 4 13.31 -29.61 56.26
N ALA A 5 13.40 -28.29 56.42
CA ALA A 5 12.24 -27.41 56.48
C ALA A 5 11.73 -27.15 55.06
N GLU A 6 10.48 -27.52 54.81
CA GLU A 6 9.71 -27.14 53.62
C GLU A 6 9.36 -25.63 53.72
N PRO A 7 9.63 -24.79 52.70
CA PRO A 7 9.06 -23.46 52.68
C PRO A 7 7.62 -23.52 52.16
N GLY A 8 6.67 -23.28 53.07
CA GLY A 8 5.25 -23.18 52.80
C GLY A 8 4.89 -22.04 51.85
N TYR A 9 4.08 -22.37 50.86
CA TYR A 9 3.41 -21.42 49.98
C TYR A 9 2.30 -20.71 50.76
N ARG A 10 2.57 -19.48 51.23
CA ARG A 10 1.55 -18.58 51.76
C ARG A 10 1.25 -17.49 50.73
N GLY A 11 0.03 -17.56 50.18
CA GLY A 11 -0.49 -16.64 49.18
C GLY A 11 -0.42 -15.18 49.64
N GLY A 12 0.26 -14.37 48.83
CA GLY A 12 0.09 -12.93 48.82
C GLY A 12 -0.97 -12.60 47.79
N VAL A 13 -2.03 -11.94 48.23
CA VAL A 13 -3.07 -11.39 47.37
C VAL A 13 -2.45 -10.46 46.32
N ASP A 14 -2.70 -10.73 45.04
CA ASP A 14 -2.36 -9.79 43.97
C ASP A 14 -3.14 -8.49 44.21
N PRO A 15 -2.49 -7.31 44.24
CA PRO A 15 -3.23 -6.07 44.21
C PRO A 15 -3.92 -5.96 42.86
N HIS A 16 -5.25 -5.88 42.87
CA HIS A 16 -6.05 -5.60 41.68
C HIS A 16 -5.42 -4.40 40.94
N PRO A 17 -5.14 -4.50 39.62
CA PRO A 17 -4.60 -3.38 38.89
C PRO A 17 -5.60 -2.22 38.97
N LYS A 18 -5.16 -1.08 39.50
CA LYS A 18 -5.95 0.16 39.50
C LYS A 18 -6.36 0.45 38.05
N ALA A 19 -7.65 0.66 37.83
CA ALA A 19 -8.19 1.06 36.54
C ALA A 19 -7.39 2.27 36.00
N PRO A 20 -7.02 2.27 34.69
CA PRO A 20 -6.31 3.39 34.10
C PRO A 20 -7.16 4.66 34.20
N PRO A 21 -6.55 5.84 34.38
CA PRO A 21 -7.30 7.09 34.41
C PRO A 21 -8.09 7.25 33.11
N THR A 22 -9.38 7.55 33.22
CA THR A 22 -10.22 7.93 32.09
C THR A 22 -9.69 9.25 31.54
N ILE A 23 -8.93 9.19 30.45
CA ILE A 23 -8.47 10.38 29.73
C ILE A 23 -9.73 11.11 29.27
N PRO A 24 -10.00 12.37 29.70
CA PRO A 24 -11.07 13.13 29.10
C PRO A 24 -10.74 13.27 27.60
N LEU A 25 -11.71 12.96 26.74
CA LEU A 25 -11.59 13.24 25.31
C LEU A 25 -11.26 14.73 25.19
N ALA A 26 -9.99 15.04 24.96
CA ALA A 26 -9.57 16.40 24.71
C ALA A 26 -10.43 16.90 23.55
N THR A 27 -11.14 18.00 23.77
CA THR A 27 -11.63 18.84 22.69
C THR A 27 -10.38 19.34 21.98
N LEU A 28 -9.87 18.55 21.04
CA LEU A 28 -8.80 18.97 20.17
C LEU A 28 -9.31 20.25 19.51
N PRO A 29 -8.60 21.39 19.61
CA PRO A 29 -8.93 22.52 18.77
C PRO A 29 -8.93 21.99 17.34
N LEU A 30 -9.94 22.39 16.55
CA LEU A 30 -9.98 22.11 15.13
C LEU A 30 -8.69 22.68 14.54
N ALA A 31 -7.65 21.86 14.53
CA ALA A 31 -6.36 22.22 13.99
C ALA A 31 -6.69 22.69 12.59
N THR A 32 -6.31 23.93 12.26
CA THR A 32 -6.33 24.42 10.90
C THR A 32 -5.47 23.46 10.11
N LEU A 33 -6.10 22.42 9.57
CA LEU A 33 -5.44 21.47 8.68
C LEU A 33 -4.82 22.35 7.60
N PRO A 34 -3.51 22.23 7.32
CA PRO A 34 -2.96 22.90 6.15
C PRO A 34 -3.83 22.48 4.96
N PRO A 35 -4.22 23.42 4.06
CA PRO A 35 -5.00 23.05 2.89
C PRO A 35 -4.26 21.90 2.20
N PRO A 36 -4.97 20.87 1.71
CA PRO A 36 -4.32 19.78 0.99
C PRO A 36 -3.46 20.43 -0.08
N ARG A 37 -2.14 20.24 0.01
CA ARG A 37 -1.27 20.84 -0.98
C ARG A 37 -1.73 20.26 -2.32
N ALA A 38 -2.14 21.12 -3.23
CA ALA A 38 -2.79 20.74 -4.48
C ALA A 38 -1.82 20.00 -5.44
N ASP A 39 -0.60 19.72 -5.00
CA ASP A 39 0.41 18.91 -5.64
C ASP A 39 0.40 17.48 -5.09
N ALA A 40 -0.17 16.54 -5.86
CA ALA A 40 0.48 15.28 -6.26
C ALA A 40 -0.48 14.12 -6.57
N ARG A 41 -1.80 14.20 -6.29
CA ARG A 41 -2.70 13.05 -6.52
C ARG A 41 -4.09 13.33 -7.09
N TYR A 42 -4.40 14.58 -7.40
CA TYR A 42 -5.60 14.91 -8.20
C TYR A 42 -5.23 15.54 -9.56
N GLU A 43 -4.08 15.18 -10.11
CA GLU A 43 -4.03 15.16 -11.57
C GLU A 43 -4.93 13.99 -12.00
N ARG A 44 -6.19 14.33 -12.33
CA ARG A 44 -6.98 13.49 -13.23
C ARG A 44 -6.01 13.13 -14.36
N PRO A 45 -5.70 11.83 -14.61
CA PRO A 45 -4.78 11.47 -15.67
C PRO A 45 -5.20 12.26 -16.90
N ALA A 46 -4.29 13.10 -17.42
CA ALA A 46 -4.57 13.92 -18.58
C ALA A 46 -5.32 13.03 -19.56
N GLN A 47 -6.55 13.43 -19.89
CA GLN A 47 -7.47 12.62 -20.69
C GLN A 47 -6.65 12.03 -21.82
N PRO A 48 -6.61 10.69 -21.99
CA PRO A 48 -5.68 10.09 -22.92
C PRO A 48 -5.85 10.84 -24.23
N PRO A 49 -4.75 11.27 -24.87
CA PRO A 49 -4.87 11.98 -26.13
C PRO A 49 -5.80 11.15 -27.01
N THR A 50 -6.61 11.79 -27.84
CA THR A 50 -7.53 11.11 -28.76
C THR A 50 -6.83 10.13 -29.72
N GLY A 51 -5.50 9.92 -29.58
CA GLY A 51 -4.71 8.86 -30.17
C GLY A 51 -4.24 7.79 -29.17
N HIS A 52 -4.15 6.57 -29.68
CA HIS A 52 -3.58 5.42 -28.97
C HIS A 52 -2.11 5.71 -28.62
N SER A 53 -1.78 5.80 -27.33
CA SER A 53 -0.41 5.90 -26.86
C SER A 53 -0.01 4.58 -26.22
N THR A 54 1.01 3.91 -26.78
CA THR A 54 1.47 2.62 -26.28
C THR A 54 2.78 2.73 -25.51
N SER A 55 2.91 1.88 -24.50
CA SER A 55 4.12 1.72 -23.70
C SER A 55 4.38 0.24 -23.43
N THR A 56 5.62 -0.14 -23.19
CA THR A 56 6.00 -1.51 -22.84
C THR A 56 6.45 -1.59 -21.40
N THR A 57 5.93 -2.56 -20.65
CA THR A 57 6.32 -2.84 -19.27
C THR A 57 6.91 -4.24 -19.15
N GLU A 58 7.88 -4.41 -18.26
CA GLU A 58 8.55 -5.68 -18.01
C GLU A 58 8.07 -6.29 -16.69
N ARG A 59 7.73 -7.58 -16.71
CA ARG A 59 7.34 -8.37 -15.54
C ARG A 59 8.16 -9.66 -15.53
N GLY A 60 9.35 -9.57 -14.94
CA GLY A 60 10.34 -10.64 -14.95
C GLY A 60 10.84 -10.92 -16.36
N SER A 61 10.75 -12.17 -16.82
CA SER A 61 11.19 -12.59 -18.16
C SER A 61 10.19 -12.27 -19.29
N PHE A 62 9.15 -11.49 -19.00
CA PHE A 62 8.11 -11.13 -19.97
C PHE A 62 7.99 -9.62 -20.12
N CYS A 63 7.71 -9.20 -21.34
CA CYS A 63 7.38 -7.84 -21.72
C CYS A 63 5.94 -7.80 -22.24
N LEU A 64 5.20 -6.78 -21.80
CA LEU A 64 3.80 -6.55 -22.15
C LEU A 64 3.67 -5.18 -22.79
N ALA A 65 2.94 -5.10 -23.90
CA ALA A 65 2.49 -3.83 -24.46
C ALA A 65 1.21 -3.38 -23.74
N LEU A 66 1.10 -2.09 -23.45
CA LEU A 66 -0.08 -1.46 -22.87
C LEU A 66 -0.43 -0.24 -23.71
N CYS A 67 -1.72 0.01 -23.89
CA CYS A 67 -2.20 1.24 -24.52
C CYS A 67 -3.01 2.06 -23.55
N THR A 68 -2.96 3.39 -23.68
CA THR A 68 -3.82 4.32 -22.94
C THR A 68 -5.31 4.12 -23.22
N CYS A 69 -5.69 3.42 -24.29
CA CYS A 69 -7.07 3.02 -24.56
C CYS A 69 -7.56 1.83 -23.69
N GLY A 70 -6.66 1.24 -22.88
CA GLY A 70 -6.96 0.09 -22.02
C GLY A 70 -6.55 -1.27 -22.61
N TRP A 71 -6.11 -1.32 -23.88
CA TRP A 71 -5.61 -2.55 -24.49
C TRP A 71 -4.32 -3.04 -23.82
N ARG A 72 -4.19 -4.37 -23.73
CA ARG A 72 -3.00 -5.06 -23.22
C ARG A 72 -2.58 -6.12 -24.23
N GLY A 73 -1.35 -6.03 -24.68
CA GLY A 73 -0.75 -6.99 -25.60
C GLY A 73 -0.37 -8.30 -24.91
N PRO A 74 -0.04 -9.33 -25.70
CA PRO A 74 0.38 -10.63 -25.18
C PRO A 74 1.69 -10.55 -24.39
N ALA A 75 1.89 -11.48 -23.45
CA ALA A 75 3.18 -11.63 -22.76
C ALA A 75 4.25 -12.18 -23.72
N ARG A 76 5.26 -11.37 -24.05
CA ARG A 76 6.37 -11.78 -24.93
C ARG A 76 7.66 -11.88 -24.16
N ARG A 77 8.51 -12.86 -24.47
CA ARG A 77 9.89 -12.89 -23.96
C ARG A 77 10.82 -11.94 -24.71
N SER A 78 10.53 -11.68 -25.99
CA SER A 78 11.25 -10.69 -26.80
C SER A 78 10.63 -9.30 -26.59
N ARG A 79 11.47 -8.37 -26.16
CA ARG A 79 11.14 -6.94 -26.06
C ARG A 79 10.74 -6.36 -27.41
N ASP A 80 11.45 -6.73 -28.47
CA ASP A 80 11.18 -6.22 -29.82
C ASP A 80 9.81 -6.70 -30.34
N LEU A 81 9.44 -7.96 -30.08
CA LEU A 81 8.09 -8.44 -30.40
C LEU A 81 7.01 -7.69 -29.61
N ALA A 82 7.23 -7.42 -28.31
CA ALA A 82 6.29 -6.62 -27.52
C ALA A 82 6.14 -5.19 -28.08
N ARG A 83 7.23 -4.54 -28.50
CA ARG A 83 7.18 -3.21 -29.14
C ARG A 83 6.45 -3.24 -30.49
N LYS A 84 6.65 -4.30 -31.29
CA LYS A 84 5.91 -4.51 -32.54
C LYS A 84 4.41 -4.66 -32.28
N ASP A 85 4.02 -5.46 -31.29
CA ASP A 85 2.62 -5.63 -30.89
C ASP A 85 1.98 -4.27 -30.51
N ALA A 86 2.72 -3.42 -29.77
CA ALA A 86 2.31 -2.05 -29.45
C ALA A 86 2.12 -1.17 -30.70
N THR A 87 3.05 -1.25 -31.65
CA THR A 87 3.01 -0.44 -32.89
C THR A 87 1.85 -0.86 -33.79
N LEU A 88 1.62 -2.16 -33.93
CA LEU A 88 0.50 -2.71 -34.69
C LEU A 88 -0.84 -2.26 -34.09
N HIS A 89 -0.94 -2.20 -32.76
CA HIS A 89 -2.14 -1.71 -32.09
C HIS A 89 -2.40 -0.23 -32.35
N THR A 90 -1.37 0.63 -32.40
CA THR A 90 -1.57 2.06 -32.69
C THR A 90 -1.92 2.35 -34.15
N ALA A 91 -1.73 1.39 -35.04
CA ALA A 91 -1.91 1.54 -36.48
C ALA A 91 -3.30 1.08 -36.99
N GLY A 92 -4.14 0.50 -36.13
CA GLY A 92 -5.50 0.02 -36.47
C GLY A 92 -6.56 0.70 -35.64
#